data_AF-A0A2G4J4B6-F1
#
_entry.id   AF-A0A2G4J4B6-F1
#
_cell.length_a   1.000
_cell.length_b   1.000
_cell.length_c   1.000
_cell.angle_alpha   90.00
_cell.angle_beta   90.00
_cell.angle_gamma   90.00
#
_symmetry.space_group_name_H-M   'P 1'
#
loop_
_entity.id
_entity.type
_entity.pdbx_description
1 polymer ?
#
loop_
_entity_poly.entity_id
_entity_poly.type
_entity_poly.pdbx_seq_one_letter_code
_entity_poly.pdbx_strand_id
1 'polypeptide(L)'
;MLRACAEDLSYPALALWLRRKSSVKTGQAAQDMRELFRRMVFNILIDNNDDREKNHVVQMDDTGCYHLSPAFGMLPTEQSLGFQQMRVGVQGTEATLDNAISEYSLFGLSRDEAAKEIARVARCVDGWEAHFTATGVSTSDLSQLRAQLDRPFLRNQRLAW
;
A
#
# COMPACT_ATOMS: atom_id res chain seq x y z
N MET A 1 1.01 -2.80 22.24
CA MET A 1 2.26 -2.19 22.76
C MET A 1 3.38 -2.35 21.73
N LEU A 2 3.42 -1.50 20.71
CA LEU A 2 4.55 -1.37 19.76
C LEU A 2 5.42 -0.18 20.17
N ARG A 3 6.02 -0.26 21.36
CA ARG A 3 6.81 0.86 21.92
C ARG A 3 8.23 0.46 22.33
N ALA A 4 8.76 -0.65 21.78
CA ALA A 4 10.03 -1.21 22.24
C ALA A 4 11.13 -1.39 21.17
N CYS A 5 10.92 -0.96 19.93
CA CYS A 5 12.03 -0.79 18.98
C CYS A 5 11.79 0.52 18.21
N ALA A 6 12.68 1.48 18.38
CA ALA A 6 12.84 2.58 17.44
C ALA A 6 13.51 2.05 16.15
N GLU A 7 12.91 1.03 15.53
CA GLU A 7 13.15 0.72 14.12
C GLU A 7 12.17 1.59 13.33
N ASP A 8 12.67 2.35 12.38
CA ASP A 8 11.87 3.25 11.54
C ASP A 8 10.62 2.53 11.02
N LEU A 9 9.44 3.07 11.36
CA LEU A 9 8.15 2.52 10.97
C LEU A 9 8.10 2.36 9.45
N SER A 10 8.03 1.11 8.98
CA SER A 10 8.16 0.80 7.57
C SER A 10 7.31 -0.39 7.16
N TYR A 11 6.86 -0.37 5.92
CA TYR A 11 6.14 -1.50 5.33
C TYR A 11 6.94 -2.80 5.37
N PRO A 12 8.25 -2.81 5.05
CA PRO A 12 9.07 -4.02 5.18
C PRO A 12 9.19 -4.53 6.62
N ALA A 13 9.33 -3.65 7.62
CA ALA A 13 9.37 -4.07 9.02
C ALA A 13 8.05 -4.74 9.45
N LEU A 14 6.92 -4.21 9.01
CA LEU A 14 5.61 -4.81 9.27
C LEU A 14 5.44 -6.16 8.55
N ALA A 15 5.92 -6.29 7.31
CA ALA A 15 5.91 -7.56 6.59
C ALA A 15 6.72 -8.65 7.32
N LEU A 16 7.92 -8.31 7.80
CA LEU A 16 8.75 -9.22 8.61
C LEU A 16 8.12 -9.53 9.96
N TRP A 17 7.38 -8.59 10.56
CA TRP A 17 6.63 -8.84 11.78
C TRP A 17 5.47 -9.82 11.54
N LEU A 18 4.68 -9.64 10.47
CA LEU A 18 3.62 -10.57 10.06
C LEU A 18 4.19 -11.98 9.83
N ARG A 19 5.30 -12.09 9.10
CA ARG A 19 6.00 -13.37 8.90
C ARG A 19 6.31 -14.12 10.20
N ARG A 20 6.63 -13.39 11.28
CA ARG A 20 7.00 -13.97 12.59
C ARG A 20 5.78 -14.28 13.48
N LYS A 21 4.66 -13.61 13.28
CA LYS A 21 3.49 -13.63 14.19
C LYS A 21 2.25 -14.30 13.60
N SER A 22 2.20 -14.46 12.29
CA SER A 22 1.14 -15.17 11.58
C SER A 22 1.45 -16.67 11.50
N SER A 23 0.40 -17.49 11.32
CA SER A 23 0.57 -18.93 11.14
C SER A 23 1.30 -19.24 9.84
N VAL A 24 2.43 -19.95 9.94
CA VAL A 24 3.15 -20.48 8.77
C VAL A 24 2.43 -21.71 8.19
N LYS A 25 1.68 -22.45 9.02
CA LYS A 25 1.03 -23.72 8.62
C LYS A 25 -0.10 -23.55 7.61
N THR A 26 -0.69 -22.36 7.52
CA THR A 26 -1.85 -22.08 6.64
C THR A 26 -1.49 -21.25 5.40
N GLY A 27 -0.25 -20.79 5.28
CA GLY A 27 0.15 -19.85 4.22
C GLY A 27 -0.37 -18.42 4.40
N GLN A 28 -1.09 -18.14 5.49
CA GLN A 28 -1.72 -16.84 5.76
C GLN A 28 -0.69 -15.71 5.86
N ALA A 29 0.47 -15.97 6.47
CA ALA A 29 1.55 -14.99 6.54
C ALA A 29 1.98 -14.47 5.16
N ALA A 30 2.07 -15.35 4.16
CA ALA A 30 2.46 -14.99 2.80
C ALA A 30 1.35 -14.19 2.08
N GLN A 31 0.08 -14.52 2.34
CA GLN A 31 -1.05 -13.78 1.81
C GLN A 31 -1.12 -12.36 2.39
N ASP A 32 -0.93 -12.23 3.70
CA ASP A 32 -0.94 -10.94 4.39
C ASP A 32 0.24 -10.05 3.97
N MET A 33 1.44 -10.62 3.82
CA MET A 33 2.59 -9.87 3.33
C MET A 33 2.37 -9.37 1.88
N ARG A 34 1.75 -10.19 1.02
CA ARG A 34 1.38 -9.79 -0.35
C ARG A 34 0.29 -8.72 -0.37
N GLU A 35 -0.71 -8.83 0.50
CA GLU A 35 -1.74 -7.82 0.68
C GLU A 35 -1.15 -6.50 1.19
N LEU A 36 -0.23 -6.55 2.16
CA LEU A 36 0.48 -5.38 2.67
C LEU A 36 1.28 -4.67 1.56
N PHE A 37 1.95 -5.44 0.69
CA PHE A 37 2.62 -4.90 -0.49
C PHE A 37 1.64 -4.19 -1.43
N ARG A 38 0.46 -4.78 -1.69
CA ARG A 38 -0.57 -4.13 -2.50
C ARG A 38 -1.09 -2.83 -1.87
N ARG A 39 -1.27 -2.78 -0.54
CA ARG A 39 -1.69 -1.57 0.18
C ARG A 39 -0.66 -0.45 0.07
N MET A 40 0.63 -0.79 0.20
CA MET A 40 1.72 0.15 -0.01
C MET A 40 1.66 0.79 -1.40
N VAL A 41 1.55 -0.05 -2.44
CA VAL A 41 1.45 0.39 -3.83
C VAL A 41 0.20 1.25 -4.06
N PHE A 42 -0.94 0.83 -3.50
CA PHE A 42 -2.19 1.57 -3.62
C PHE A 42 -2.06 2.96 -2.99
N ASN A 43 -1.55 3.05 -1.76
CA ASN A 43 -1.35 4.31 -1.05
C ASN A 43 -0.41 5.27 -1.79
N ILE A 44 0.65 4.76 -2.43
CA ILE A 44 1.49 5.55 -3.33
C ILE A 44 0.68 6.10 -4.50
N LEU A 45 -0.07 5.24 -5.19
CA LEU A 45 -0.77 5.60 -6.43
C LEU A 45 -1.99 6.50 -6.24
N ILE A 46 -2.56 6.55 -5.03
CA ILE A 46 -3.62 7.49 -4.66
C ILE A 46 -3.13 8.69 -3.87
N ASP A 47 -1.82 8.81 -3.63
CA ASP A 47 -1.21 9.87 -2.81
C ASP A 47 -1.85 9.95 -1.41
N ASN A 48 -2.06 8.78 -0.79
CA ASN A 48 -2.52 8.72 0.59
C ASN A 48 -1.30 8.86 1.51
N ASN A 49 -1.01 10.09 1.91
CA ASN A 49 0.07 10.41 2.83
C ASN A 49 -0.36 10.28 4.30
N ASP A 50 -1.62 9.97 4.65
CA ASP A 50 -2.06 9.74 6.04
C ASP A 50 -2.06 8.26 6.45
N ASP A 51 -1.33 7.44 5.71
CA ASP A 51 -1.12 6.04 6.03
C ASP A 51 -0.17 5.87 7.22
N ARG A 52 -0.77 5.99 8.42
CA ARG A 52 -0.12 5.76 9.71
C ARG A 52 -0.22 4.29 10.11
N GLU A 53 0.63 3.88 11.06
CA GLU A 53 0.65 2.53 11.62
C GLU A 53 -0.73 2.04 12.13
N LYS A 54 -1.60 2.99 12.48
CA LYS A 54 -2.97 2.75 12.95
C LYS A 54 -3.93 2.28 11.86
N ASN A 55 -3.61 2.49 10.58
CA ASN A 55 -4.41 2.02 9.44
C ASN A 55 -4.12 0.54 9.10
N HIS A 56 -3.04 -0.01 9.65
CA HIS A 56 -2.65 -1.42 9.50
C HIS A 56 -2.91 -2.19 10.79
N VAL A 57 -4.18 -2.26 11.20
CA VAL A 57 -4.58 -3.06 12.37
C VAL A 57 -4.34 -4.54 12.08
N VAL A 58 -3.78 -5.22 13.07
CA VAL A 58 -3.60 -6.66 13.04
C VAL A 58 -4.55 -7.28 14.06
N GLN A 59 -5.35 -8.24 13.61
CA GLN A 59 -6.29 -8.99 14.43
C GLN A 59 -5.65 -10.30 14.88
N MET A 60 -5.90 -10.71 16.12
CA MET A 60 -5.51 -12.04 16.60
C MET A 60 -6.73 -12.95 16.54
N ASP A 61 -6.60 -14.10 15.90
CA ASP A 61 -7.65 -15.11 15.89
C ASP A 61 -7.66 -15.94 17.18
N ASP A 62 -8.67 -16.80 17.33
CA ASP A 62 -8.85 -17.67 18.50
C ASP A 62 -7.72 -18.71 18.68
N THR A 63 -6.83 -18.86 17.68
CA THR A 63 -5.65 -19.72 17.74
C THR A 63 -4.39 -19.00 18.18
N GLY A 64 -4.48 -17.69 18.46
CA GLY A 64 -3.35 -16.83 18.82
C GLY A 64 -2.51 -16.39 17.62
N CYS A 65 -3.01 -16.57 16.39
CA CYS A 65 -2.33 -16.16 15.17
C CYS A 65 -2.78 -14.76 14.76
N TYR A 66 -1.83 -13.96 14.30
CA TYR A 66 -2.06 -12.57 13.90
C TYR A 66 -2.27 -12.47 12.38
N HIS A 67 -3.29 -11.73 11.95
CA HIS A 67 -3.59 -11.48 10.54
C HIS A 67 -3.95 -10.02 10.28
N LEU A 68 -3.76 -9.54 9.04
CA LEU A 68 -4.17 -8.19 8.67
C LEU A 68 -5.69 -8.03 8.76
N SER A 69 -6.16 -6.94 9.37
CA SER A 69 -7.56 -6.54 9.24
C SER A 69 -7.88 -6.20 7.77
N PRO A 70 -9.18 -6.14 7.39
CA PRO A 70 -9.58 -5.46 6.17
C PRO A 70 -8.93 -4.08 6.05
N ALA A 71 -8.64 -3.64 4.82
CA ALA A 71 -8.03 -2.34 4.59
C ALA A 71 -9.04 -1.22 4.88
N PHE A 72 -8.61 -0.16 5.57
CA PHE A 72 -9.41 1.02 5.87
C PHE A 72 -8.52 2.27 5.87
N GLY A 73 -9.13 3.46 5.79
CA GLY A 73 -8.37 4.72 5.81
C GLY A 73 -7.57 5.01 4.54
N MET A 74 -7.92 4.39 3.41
CA MET A 74 -7.27 4.62 2.13
C MET A 74 -7.97 5.75 1.37
N LEU A 75 -7.58 7.00 1.64
CA LEU A 75 -8.14 8.18 1.00
C LEU A 75 -7.00 9.04 0.43
N PRO A 76 -7.16 9.64 -0.76
CA PRO A 76 -6.18 10.61 -1.26
C PRO A 76 -6.00 11.74 -0.25
N THR A 77 -4.74 12.14 -0.04
CA THR A 77 -4.45 13.36 0.72
C THR A 77 -3.98 14.43 -0.26
N GLU A 78 -4.62 15.60 -0.22
CA GLU A 78 -4.41 16.68 -1.21
C GLU A 78 -3.04 17.39 -1.09
N GLN A 79 -2.05 16.75 -0.49
CA GLN A 79 -0.79 17.39 -0.08
C GLN A 79 0.31 17.29 -1.13
N SER A 80 0.24 16.32 -2.07
CA SER A 80 1.20 16.19 -3.16
C SER A 80 2.68 16.17 -2.74
N LEU A 81 2.97 15.61 -1.56
CA LEU A 81 4.29 15.72 -0.93
C LEU A 81 5.38 14.89 -1.64
N GLY A 82 5.00 13.81 -2.32
CA GLY A 82 5.96 12.87 -2.92
C GLY A 82 6.64 11.93 -1.92
N PHE A 83 6.24 11.96 -0.64
CA PHE A 83 6.77 11.11 0.43
C PHE A 83 5.64 10.46 1.24
N GLN A 84 5.79 9.19 1.58
CA GLN A 84 4.90 8.44 2.47
C GLN A 84 5.26 8.70 3.94
N GLN A 85 4.33 8.43 4.87
CA GLN A 85 4.63 8.51 6.31
C GLN A 85 5.46 7.31 6.79
N MET A 86 5.30 6.15 6.15
CA MET A 86 6.11 4.96 6.41
C MET A 86 7.11 4.73 5.27
N ARG A 87 8.29 4.21 5.61
CA ARG A 87 9.28 3.83 4.60
C ARG A 87 8.72 2.71 3.71
N VAL A 88 8.90 2.88 2.40
CA VAL A 88 8.39 1.97 1.35
C VAL A 88 9.50 1.20 0.63
N GLY A 89 10.76 1.62 0.77
CA GLY A 89 11.90 0.90 0.19
C GLY A 89 13.27 1.52 0.53
N VAL A 90 14.29 1.21 -0.27
CA VAL A 90 15.68 1.64 -0.04
C VAL A 90 15.86 3.16 -0.04
N GLN A 91 14.99 3.90 -0.75
CA GLN A 91 14.98 5.37 -0.79
C GLN A 91 14.09 5.95 0.31
N GLY A 92 13.88 5.21 1.40
CA GLY A 92 13.11 5.67 2.54
C GLY A 92 11.63 5.82 2.20
N THR A 93 11.10 7.02 2.40
CA THR A 93 9.69 7.37 2.23
C THR A 93 9.33 7.86 0.83
N GLU A 94 10.27 7.93 -0.11
CA GLU A 94 9.96 8.38 -1.48
C GLU A 94 8.82 7.56 -2.10
N ALA A 95 7.73 8.24 -2.46
CA ALA A 95 6.47 7.64 -2.91
C ALA A 95 6.55 7.25 -4.39
N THR A 96 7.49 6.37 -4.73
CA THR A 96 7.69 5.88 -6.08
C THR A 96 7.54 4.36 -6.16
N LEU A 97 6.98 3.86 -7.27
CA LEU A 97 6.88 2.41 -7.51
C LEU A 97 8.25 1.73 -7.64
N ASP A 98 9.25 2.44 -8.15
CA ASP A 98 10.65 1.98 -8.19
C ASP A 98 11.22 1.80 -6.79
N ASN A 99 10.92 2.72 -5.87
CA ASN A 99 11.29 2.56 -4.47
C ASN A 99 10.49 1.41 -3.83
N ALA A 100 9.18 1.32 -4.06
CA ALA A 100 8.34 0.26 -3.51
C ALA A 100 8.81 -1.15 -3.90
N ILE A 101 9.23 -1.36 -5.15
CA ILE A 101 9.74 -2.67 -5.57
C ILE A 101 11.15 -2.95 -5.05
N SER A 102 11.93 -1.94 -4.66
CA SER A 102 13.36 -2.11 -4.30
C SER A 102 13.62 -3.15 -3.20
N GLU A 103 12.64 -3.43 -2.34
CA GLU A 103 12.70 -4.40 -1.25
C GLU A 103 11.62 -5.47 -1.31
N TYR A 104 11.17 -5.83 -2.52
CA TYR A 104 10.12 -6.83 -2.75
C TYR A 104 10.33 -8.14 -1.96
N SER A 105 11.57 -8.55 -1.75
CA SER A 105 11.93 -9.81 -1.09
C SER A 105 11.56 -9.84 0.39
N LEU A 106 11.48 -8.67 1.04
CA LEU A 106 11.04 -8.55 2.44
C LEU A 106 9.54 -8.84 2.60
N PHE A 107 8.78 -8.77 1.50
CA PHE A 107 7.37 -9.18 1.43
C PHE A 107 7.19 -10.63 0.99
N GLY A 108 8.28 -11.40 0.89
CA GLY A 108 8.22 -12.82 0.52
C GLY A 108 7.83 -13.06 -0.94
N LEU A 109 8.00 -12.04 -1.79
CA LEU A 109 7.73 -12.10 -3.23
C LEU A 109 9.04 -12.33 -3.99
N SER A 110 8.94 -12.94 -5.17
CA SER A 110 9.93 -12.77 -6.22
C SER A 110 9.76 -11.42 -6.93
N ARG A 111 10.77 -11.00 -7.70
CA ARG A 111 10.69 -9.75 -8.47
C ARG A 111 9.54 -9.73 -9.47
N ASP A 112 9.30 -10.87 -10.13
CA ASP A 112 8.22 -11.03 -11.11
C ASP A 112 6.84 -10.97 -10.42
N GLU A 113 6.68 -11.60 -9.26
CA GLU A 113 5.44 -11.50 -8.49
C GLU A 113 5.17 -10.08 -8.02
N ALA A 114 6.18 -9.38 -7.50
CA ALA A 114 6.03 -7.99 -7.08
C ALA A 114 5.65 -7.07 -8.25
N ALA A 115 6.28 -7.25 -9.42
CA ALA A 115 5.91 -6.52 -10.63
C ALA A 115 4.46 -6.78 -11.05
N LYS A 116 4.00 -8.03 -10.97
CA LYS A 116 2.60 -8.41 -11.25
C LYS A 116 1.62 -7.77 -10.28
N GLU A 117 1.95 -7.71 -8.99
CA GLU A 117 1.12 -7.03 -7.99
C GLU A 117 1.07 -5.52 -8.23
N ILE A 118 2.19 -4.88 -8.58
CA ILE A 118 2.22 -3.45 -8.93
C ILE A 118 1.31 -3.18 -10.12
N ALA A 119 1.49 -3.92 -11.22
CA ALA A 119 0.70 -3.76 -12.43
C ALA A 119 -0.80 -4.01 -12.19
N ARG A 120 -1.12 -4.96 -11.29
CA ARG A 120 -2.51 -5.23 -10.88
C ARG A 120 -3.13 -4.03 -10.18
N VAL A 121 -2.42 -3.42 -9.23
CA VAL A 121 -2.91 -2.24 -8.51
C VAL A 121 -2.95 -1.02 -9.44
N ALA A 122 -1.95 -0.82 -10.29
CA ALA A 122 -1.90 0.27 -11.26
C ALA A 122 -3.12 0.25 -12.19
N ARG A 123 -3.46 -0.91 -12.78
CA ARG A 123 -4.67 -1.07 -13.59
C ARG A 123 -5.97 -0.81 -12.82
N CYS A 124 -6.00 -1.20 -11.55
CA CYS A 124 -7.17 -0.94 -10.70
C CYS A 124 -7.35 0.57 -10.46
N VAL A 125 -6.27 1.28 -10.15
CA VAL A 125 -6.29 2.73 -9.94
C VAL A 125 -6.57 3.46 -11.27
N ASP A 126 -6.07 2.98 -12.41
CA ASP A 126 -6.36 3.61 -13.72
C ASP A 126 -7.87 3.65 -14.05
N GLY A 127 -8.64 2.68 -13.55
CA GLY A 127 -10.10 2.65 -13.66
C GLY A 127 -10.86 3.53 -12.65
N TRP A 128 -10.19 4.33 -11.82
CA TRP A 128 -10.80 5.05 -10.70
C TRP A 128 -11.97 5.94 -11.14
N GLU A 129 -11.81 6.71 -12.22
CA GLU A 129 -12.82 7.69 -12.64
C GLU A 129 -14.10 7.01 -13.10
N ALA A 130 -13.99 5.95 -13.90
CA ALA A 130 -15.13 5.17 -14.37
C ALA A 130 -15.86 4.51 -13.19
N HIS A 131 -15.11 4.00 -12.21
CA HIS A 131 -15.68 3.44 -11.00
C HIS A 131 -16.47 4.48 -10.19
N PHE A 132 -15.87 5.64 -9.93
CA PHE A 132 -16.50 6.71 -9.14
C PHE A 132 -17.71 7.33 -9.87
N THR A 133 -17.64 7.41 -11.20
CA THR A 133 -18.79 7.82 -12.02
C THR A 133 -19.95 6.83 -11.87
N ALA A 134 -19.67 5.52 -11.93
CA ALA A 134 -20.69 4.49 -11.80
C ALA A 134 -21.31 4.43 -10.39
N THR A 135 -20.62 4.91 -9.36
CA THR A 135 -21.14 5.00 -7.98
C THR A 135 -21.87 6.31 -7.68
N GLY A 136 -21.96 7.23 -8.65
CA GLY A 136 -22.74 8.46 -8.53
C GLY A 136 -21.99 9.65 -7.91
N VAL A 137 -20.66 9.63 -7.90
CA VAL A 137 -19.84 10.77 -7.46
C VAL A 137 -20.08 11.97 -8.36
N SER A 138 -20.15 13.17 -7.77
CA SER A 138 -20.47 14.38 -8.51
C SER A 138 -19.37 14.73 -9.51
N THR A 139 -19.74 15.41 -10.60
CA THR A 139 -18.76 15.88 -11.60
C THR A 139 -17.75 16.87 -11.02
N SER A 140 -18.14 17.63 -9.99
CA SER A 140 -17.26 18.53 -9.25
C SER A 140 -16.18 17.74 -8.50
N ASP A 141 -16.56 16.72 -7.74
CA ASP A 141 -15.62 15.90 -6.97
C ASP A 141 -14.72 15.08 -7.91
N LEU A 142 -15.28 14.53 -9.00
CA LEU A 142 -14.49 13.85 -10.03
C LEU A 142 -13.43 14.78 -10.63
N SER A 143 -13.74 16.06 -10.83
CA SER A 143 -12.78 17.04 -11.36
C SER A 143 -11.65 17.31 -10.37
N GLN A 144 -11.96 17.42 -9.07
CA GLN A 144 -10.96 17.58 -8.01
C GLN A 144 -10.06 16.36 -7.89
N LEU A 145 -10.65 15.16 -7.84
CA LEU A 145 -9.92 13.90 -7.80
C LEU A 145 -9.04 13.72 -9.04
N ARG A 146 -9.51 14.09 -10.23
CA ARG A 146 -8.71 14.03 -11.48
C ARG A 146 -7.48 14.91 -11.40
N ALA A 147 -7.61 16.12 -10.89
CA ALA A 147 -6.48 17.04 -10.73
C ALA A 147 -5.38 16.47 -9.82
N GLN A 148 -5.73 15.57 -8.89
CA GLN A 148 -4.80 14.93 -7.97
C GLN A 148 -4.31 13.58 -8.49
N LEU A 149 -5.22 12.63 -8.71
CA LEU A 149 -4.91 11.25 -9.09
C LEU A 149 -4.26 11.16 -10.47
N ASP A 150 -4.63 12.02 -11.42
CA ASP A 150 -4.07 12.03 -12.78
C ASP A 150 -2.97 13.07 -12.99
N ARG A 151 -2.45 13.67 -11.91
CA ARG A 151 -1.26 14.53 -12.00
C ARG A 151 -0.08 13.75 -12.60
N PRO A 152 0.81 14.39 -13.38
CA PRO A 152 1.87 13.69 -14.12
C PRO A 152 2.71 12.74 -13.26
N PHE A 153 3.01 13.11 -12.01
CA PHE A 153 3.78 12.30 -11.09
C PHE A 153 3.16 10.91 -10.83
N LEU A 154 1.85 10.82 -10.56
CA LEU A 154 1.19 9.54 -10.28
C LEU A 154 0.81 8.82 -11.57
N ARG A 155 0.35 9.57 -12.58
CA ARG A 155 -0.06 9.00 -13.87
C ARG A 155 1.11 8.33 -14.60
N ASN A 156 2.28 8.96 -14.63
CA ASN A 156 3.45 8.37 -15.27
C ASN A 156 3.90 7.09 -14.56
N GLN A 157 3.80 7.03 -13.24
CA GLN A 157 4.08 5.80 -12.49
C GLN A 157 3.10 4.69 -12.85
N ARG A 158 1.79 4.97 -12.93
CA ARG A 158 0.80 3.96 -13.36
C ARG A 158 1.08 3.43 -14.76
N LEU A 159 1.44 4.30 -15.70
CA LEU A 159 1.69 3.91 -17.10
C LEU A 159 3.00 3.13 -17.28
N ALA A 160 3.91 3.15 -16.31
CA ALA A 160 5.19 2.46 -16.37
C ALA A 160 5.11 0.96 -15.98
N TRP A 161 3.97 0.50 -15.46
CA TRP A 161 3.77 -0.86 -14.92
C TRP A 161 2.51 -1.53 -15.48
#